data_AF-A0A8S3QQZ9-F1
#
_entry.id   AF-A0A8S3QQZ9-F1
#
_cell.length_a   1.000
_cell.length_b   1.000
_cell.length_c   1.000
_cell.angle_alpha   90.00
_cell.angle_beta   90.00
_cell.angle_gamma   90.00
#
_symmetry.space_group_name_H-M   'P 1'
#
loop_
_entity.id
_entity.type
_entity.pdbx_description
1 polymer ?
#
loop_
_entity_poly.entity_id
_entity_poly.type
_entity_poly.pdbx_seq_one_letter_code
_entity_poly.pdbx_strand_id
1 'polypeptide(L)'
;MQEADMRRIVKAISDLEFKSGRIVQKEHLLLDQPNDFDSELLIGSWNCNGWYLSHNCDDSRTLRENILHALNCDIIGLSETHLKGDDKIDLLGYKWIGSNRRTILHNSWRGSGGVGFLLKSSLLQHFEVDILDINRDDILWIQLRSKVDQDMKMNVCVCY
;
A
#
# COMPACT_ATOMS: atom_id res chain seq x y z
N MET A 1 -13.67 13.92 -13.87
CA MET A 1 -12.58 13.30 -14.66
C MET A 1 -13.18 12.79 -15.95
N GLN A 2 -12.69 13.25 -17.10
CA GLN A 2 -13.28 12.88 -18.40
C GLN A 2 -12.74 11.51 -18.83
N GLU A 3 -13.49 10.76 -19.64
CA GLU A 3 -13.13 9.41 -20.13
C GLU A 3 -11.73 9.37 -20.79
N ALA A 4 -11.32 10.48 -21.42
CA ALA A 4 -10.00 10.64 -22.03
C ALA A 4 -8.84 10.61 -21.00
N ASP A 5 -9.06 11.10 -19.78
CA ASP A 5 -8.06 11.09 -18.71
C ASP A 5 -7.86 9.66 -18.18
N MET A 6 -8.94 8.90 -18.07
CA MET A 6 -8.92 7.51 -17.62
C MET A 6 -8.16 6.61 -18.59
N ARG A 7 -8.37 6.79 -19.91
CA ARG A 7 -7.65 6.05 -20.96
C ARG A 7 -6.14 6.36 -20.96
N ARG A 8 -5.75 7.59 -20.62
CA ARG A 8 -4.33 7.97 -20.48
C ARG A 8 -3.68 7.31 -19.27
N ILE A 9 -4.41 7.23 -18.14
CA ILE A 9 -3.93 6.57 -16.92
C ILE A 9 -3.73 5.06 -17.15
N VAL A 10 -4.70 4.39 -17.77
CA VAL A 10 -4.61 2.95 -18.07
C VAL A 10 -3.40 2.65 -18.97
N LYS A 11 -3.18 3.45 -20.01
CA LYS A 11 -2.01 3.29 -20.89
C LYS A 11 -0.68 3.51 -20.14
N ALA A 12 -0.62 4.50 -19.27
CA ALA A 12 0.57 4.75 -18.46
C ALA A 12 0.88 3.62 -17.47
N ILE A 13 -0.15 2.98 -16.90
CA ILE A 13 -0.01 1.82 -16.01
C ILE A 13 0.55 0.62 -16.79
N SER A 14 -0.01 0.29 -17.95
CA SER A 14 0.50 -0.81 -18.79
C SER A 14 1.95 -0.59 -19.25
N ASP A 15 2.31 0.66 -19.58
CA ASP A 15 3.68 1.01 -19.98
C ASP A 15 4.68 0.93 -18.79
N LEU A 16 4.22 1.17 -17.56
CA LEU A 16 5.02 1.06 -16.33
C LEU A 16 5.22 -0.40 -15.88
N GLU A 17 4.20 -1.24 -16.02
CA GLU A 17 4.28 -2.68 -15.75
C GLU A 17 5.30 -3.36 -16.66
N PHE A 18 5.31 -2.98 -17.96
CA PHE A 18 6.26 -3.53 -18.93
C PHE A 18 7.71 -3.08 -18.68
N LYS A 19 7.92 -1.83 -18.24
CA LYS A 19 9.27 -1.28 -18.00
C LYS A 19 9.89 -1.69 -16.67
N SER A 20 9.09 -2.07 -15.67
CA SER A 20 9.57 -2.38 -14.31
C SER A 20 9.88 -3.86 -14.07
N GLY A 21 9.63 -4.75 -15.05
CA GLY A 21 9.93 -6.18 -14.92
C GLY A 21 9.14 -6.90 -13.83
N ARG A 22 7.97 -6.39 -13.44
CA ARG A 22 7.12 -7.00 -12.41
C ARG A 22 6.53 -8.33 -12.91
N ILE A 23 7.01 -9.43 -12.33
CA ILE A 23 6.35 -10.73 -12.35
C ILE A 23 5.26 -10.70 -11.27
N VAL A 24 3.99 -10.79 -11.67
CA VAL A 24 2.90 -11.11 -10.74
C VAL A 24 2.95 -12.62 -10.50
N GLN A 25 3.43 -13.04 -9.33
CA GLN A 25 3.31 -14.45 -8.92
C GLN A 25 1.85 -14.70 -8.51
N LYS A 26 1.16 -15.58 -9.27
CA LYS A 26 -0.16 -16.10 -8.93
C LYS A 26 0.02 -17.37 -8.11
N GLU A 27 -0.40 -17.36 -6.86
CA GLU A 27 -0.56 -18.59 -6.06
C GLU A 27 -2.04 -18.87 -5.85
N HIS A 28 -2.49 -20.05 -6.28
CA HIS A 28 -3.84 -20.57 -6.06
C HIS A 28 -3.86 -21.35 -4.75
N LEU A 29 -4.60 -20.86 -3.76
CA LEU A 29 -5.03 -21.66 -2.61
C LEU A 29 -6.48 -22.09 -2.87
N LEU A 30 -6.69 -23.36 -3.20
CA LEU A 30 -8.01 -23.95 -3.36
C LEU A 30 -8.53 -24.39 -1.98
N LEU A 31 -9.61 -23.77 -1.52
CA LEU A 31 -10.41 -24.23 -0.38
C LEU A 31 -11.84 -24.50 -0.88
N ASP A 32 -12.24 -25.76 -0.88
CA ASP A 32 -13.59 -26.22 -1.24
C ASP A 32 -14.60 -25.84 -0.15
N GLN A 33 -15.27 -24.70 -0.27
CA GLN A 33 -16.61 -24.41 0.27
C GLN A 33 -17.24 -23.23 -0.52
N PRO A 34 -18.55 -23.22 -0.80
CA PRO A 34 -19.20 -22.12 -1.52
C PRO A 34 -19.45 -20.95 -0.56
N ASN A 35 -18.38 -20.20 -0.29
CA ASN A 35 -18.46 -18.89 0.37
C ASN A 35 -18.08 -17.82 -0.65
N ASP A 36 -18.74 -16.67 -0.56
CA ASP A 36 -18.73 -15.48 -1.42
C ASP A 36 -17.35 -14.78 -1.61
N PHE A 37 -16.25 -15.52 -1.47
CA PHE A 37 -14.86 -15.08 -1.56
C PHE A 37 -14.15 -15.61 -2.81
N ASP A 38 -14.85 -15.67 -3.94
CA ASP A 38 -14.23 -15.93 -5.25
C ASP A 38 -13.39 -14.73 -5.75
N SER A 39 -13.29 -13.64 -4.98
CA SER A 39 -12.43 -12.52 -5.32
C SER A 39 -10.98 -12.79 -4.91
N GLU A 40 -10.09 -12.90 -5.91
CA GLU A 40 -8.64 -12.89 -5.71
C GLU A 40 -8.21 -11.70 -4.85
N LEU A 41 -7.35 -11.93 -3.84
CA LEU A 41 -6.77 -10.87 -3.04
C LEU A 41 -5.69 -10.14 -3.85
N LEU A 42 -5.83 -8.83 -4.03
CA LEU A 42 -4.89 -8.02 -4.79
C LEU A 42 -3.88 -7.33 -3.87
N ILE A 43 -2.59 -7.65 -4.02
CA ILE A 43 -1.51 -7.06 -3.24
C ILE A 43 -0.56 -6.29 -4.17
N GLY A 44 -0.35 -5.01 -3.87
CA GLY A 44 0.58 -4.13 -4.57
C GLY A 44 1.73 -3.68 -3.67
N SER A 45 2.83 -3.25 -4.29
CA SER A 45 3.90 -2.54 -3.59
C SER A 45 4.38 -1.34 -4.43
N TRP A 46 4.76 -0.24 -3.78
CA TRP A 46 5.27 0.95 -4.45
C TRP A 46 6.23 1.75 -3.58
N ASN A 47 7.41 2.01 -4.12
CA ASN A 47 8.28 3.06 -3.63
C ASN A 47 7.78 4.41 -4.15
N CYS A 48 7.25 5.25 -3.25
CA CYS A 48 6.60 6.50 -3.64
C CYS A 48 7.54 7.72 -3.64
N ASN A 49 8.83 7.54 -3.30
CA ASN A 49 9.87 8.56 -3.21
C ASN A 49 9.36 9.89 -2.62
N GLY A 50 8.74 9.76 -1.46
CA GLY A 50 8.12 10.85 -0.72
C GLY A 50 6.65 11.06 -1.08
N TRP A 51 5.81 10.98 -0.05
CA TRP A 51 4.38 11.18 -0.21
C TRP A 51 3.99 12.65 -0.34
N TYR A 52 4.62 13.54 0.45
CA TYR A 52 4.30 14.98 0.52
C TYR A 52 5.42 15.92 0.00
N LEU A 53 6.41 15.41 -0.75
CA LEU A 53 7.67 16.13 -1.02
C LEU A 53 7.67 17.14 -2.18
N SER A 54 6.60 17.33 -2.96
CA SER A 54 6.64 18.34 -4.02
C SER A 54 6.33 19.72 -3.46
N HIS A 55 7.30 20.64 -3.51
CA HIS A 55 7.13 22.07 -3.24
C HIS A 55 6.07 22.76 -4.13
N ASN A 56 5.55 22.04 -5.12
CA ASN A 56 4.42 22.44 -5.94
C ASN A 56 3.36 21.33 -5.96
N CYS A 57 2.14 21.78 -5.67
CA CYS A 57 0.81 21.26 -6.00
C CYS A 57 0.30 19.93 -5.40
N ASP A 58 -0.93 20.03 -4.91
CA ASP A 58 -1.89 18.96 -4.69
C ASP A 58 -2.00 17.97 -5.87
N ASP A 59 -1.56 18.35 -7.08
CA ASP A 59 -1.60 17.50 -8.28
C ASP A 59 -0.73 16.25 -8.13
N SER A 60 0.44 16.35 -7.48
CA SER A 60 1.31 15.17 -7.31
C SER A 60 0.67 14.17 -6.36
N ARG A 61 0.07 14.64 -5.25
CA ARG A 61 -0.69 13.81 -4.32
C ARG A 61 -1.92 13.20 -5.00
N THR A 62 -2.72 14.03 -5.66
CA THR A 62 -3.94 13.62 -6.37
C THR A 62 -3.64 12.56 -7.43
N LEU A 63 -2.53 12.71 -8.18
CA LEU A 63 -2.10 11.69 -9.14
C LEU A 63 -1.77 10.36 -8.46
N ARG A 64 -1.03 10.37 -7.34
CA ARG A 64 -0.71 9.14 -6.59
C ARG A 64 -2.00 8.47 -6.09
N GLU A 65 -2.90 9.23 -5.50
CA GLU A 65 -4.19 8.73 -5.00
C GLU A 65 -5.03 8.14 -6.14
N ASN A 66 -5.12 8.83 -7.28
CA ASN A 66 -5.82 8.32 -8.47
C ASN A 66 -5.22 7.02 -9.01
N ILE A 67 -3.89 6.90 -9.04
CA ILE A 67 -3.21 5.66 -9.44
C ILE A 67 -3.56 4.54 -8.47
N LEU A 68 -3.47 4.78 -7.15
CA LEU A 68 -3.78 3.76 -6.15
C LEU A 68 -5.26 3.33 -6.19
N HIS A 69 -6.17 4.28 -6.42
CA HIS A 69 -7.58 3.97 -6.63
C HIS A 69 -7.83 3.15 -7.91
N ALA A 70 -7.12 3.45 -9.00
CA ALA A 70 -7.23 2.72 -10.25
C ALA A 70 -6.67 1.29 -10.15
N LEU A 71 -5.59 1.09 -9.39
CA LEU A 71 -5.03 -0.24 -9.11
C LEU A 71 -5.96 -1.08 -8.23
N ASN A 72 -6.73 -0.44 -7.35
CA ASN A 72 -7.78 -1.06 -6.53
C ASN A 72 -7.32 -2.27 -5.69
N CYS A 73 -6.03 -2.31 -5.33
CA CYS A 73 -5.46 -3.37 -4.49
C CYS A 73 -6.12 -3.41 -3.10
N ASP A 74 -6.18 -4.59 -2.50
CA ASP A 74 -6.67 -4.75 -1.12
C ASP A 74 -5.59 -4.38 -0.09
N ILE A 75 -4.33 -4.63 -0.45
CA ILE A 75 -3.15 -4.31 0.37
C ILE A 75 -2.12 -3.62 -0.53
N ILE A 76 -1.62 -2.45 -0.11
CA ILE A 76 -0.56 -1.74 -0.82
C ILE A 76 0.58 -1.47 0.15
N GLY A 77 1.73 -2.12 -0.05
CA GLY A 77 2.96 -1.79 0.66
C GLY A 77 3.64 -0.56 0.06
N LEU A 78 3.86 0.48 0.87
CA LEU A 78 4.58 1.69 0.48
C LEU A 78 5.95 1.75 1.13
N SER A 79 6.95 2.19 0.36
CA SER A 79 8.30 2.52 0.85
C SER A 79 8.73 3.92 0.42
N GLU A 80 9.78 4.43 1.08
CA GLU A 80 10.27 5.82 0.95
C GLU A 80 9.16 6.86 1.15
N THR A 81 8.29 6.70 2.15
CA THR A 81 7.17 7.63 2.34
C THR A 81 7.60 9.04 2.73
N HIS A 82 8.76 9.18 3.37
CA HIS A 82 9.35 10.44 3.83
C HIS A 82 8.43 11.25 4.77
N LEU A 83 7.49 10.57 5.44
CA LEU A 83 6.63 11.15 6.48
C LEU A 83 7.44 11.52 7.72
N LYS A 84 6.95 12.47 8.52
CA LYS A 84 7.62 12.93 9.75
C LYS A 84 6.80 12.58 10.98
N GLY A 85 7.48 12.24 12.08
CA GLY A 85 6.82 11.99 13.37
C GLY A 85 5.66 11.01 13.24
N ASP A 86 4.46 11.45 13.62
CA ASP A 86 3.23 10.68 13.58
C ASP A 86 2.35 10.96 12.35
N ASP A 87 2.90 11.61 11.32
CA ASP A 87 2.20 11.86 10.06
C ASP A 87 1.72 10.55 9.44
N LYS A 88 0.53 10.60 8.83
CA LYS A 88 -0.14 9.46 8.21
C LYS A 88 -0.56 9.80 6.79
N ILE A 89 -0.64 8.77 5.95
CA ILE A 89 -1.26 8.89 4.64
C ILE A 89 -2.76 8.75 4.81
N ASP A 90 -3.49 9.76 4.37
CA ASP A 90 -4.95 9.73 4.27
C ASP A 90 -5.36 9.47 2.81
N LEU A 91 -5.89 8.28 2.56
CA LEU A 91 -6.40 7.84 1.27
C LEU A 91 -7.81 7.28 1.48
N LEU A 92 -8.80 7.85 0.81
CA LEU A 92 -10.20 7.48 0.98
C LEU A 92 -10.40 5.97 0.75
N GLY A 93 -11.10 5.30 1.67
CA GLY A 93 -11.37 3.86 1.55
C GLY A 93 -10.19 2.95 1.92
N TYR A 94 -9.08 3.51 2.37
CA TYR A 94 -7.94 2.76 2.91
C TYR A 94 -7.59 3.21 4.33
N LYS A 95 -7.00 2.31 5.10
CA LYS A 95 -6.40 2.56 6.40
C LYS A 95 -4.88 2.49 6.29
N TRP A 96 -4.21 3.51 6.78
CA TRP A 96 -2.76 3.53 6.90
C TRP A 96 -2.27 2.81 8.16
N ILE A 97 -1.27 1.94 7.99
CA ILE A 97 -0.48 1.33 9.07
C ILE A 97 0.99 1.47 8.67
N GLY A 98 1.76 2.31 9.36
CA GLY A 98 3.12 2.60 8.94
C GLY A 98 4.09 2.89 10.06
N SER A 99 5.37 2.86 9.69
CA SER A 99 6.51 3.19 10.52
C SER A 99 7.30 4.31 9.84
N ASN A 100 7.37 5.47 10.50
CA ASN A 100 8.15 6.60 10.04
C ASN A 100 9.54 6.52 10.68
N ARG A 101 10.60 6.64 9.87
CA ARG A 101 11.99 6.62 10.36
C ARG A 101 12.20 7.76 11.37
N ARG A 102 12.58 7.42 12.61
CA ARG A 102 12.72 8.38 13.72
C ARG A 102 13.99 9.23 13.61
N THR A 103 15.04 8.66 13.04
CA THR A 103 16.31 9.37 12.84
C THR A 103 16.15 10.34 11.68
N ILE A 104 15.97 11.63 12.00
CA ILE A 104 15.95 12.70 11.02
C ILE A 104 17.34 13.36 11.02
N LEU A 105 17.99 13.41 9.85
CA LEU A 105 19.19 14.22 9.69
C LEU A 105 18.87 15.68 10.06
N HIS A 106 19.65 16.27 10.98
CA HIS A 106 19.53 17.66 11.39
C HIS A 106 19.41 18.57 10.14
N ASN A 107 18.37 19.39 10.09
CA ASN A 107 17.99 20.29 8.98
C ASN A 107 17.43 19.66 7.70
N SER A 108 17.06 18.36 7.70
CA SER A 108 16.36 17.79 6.55
C SER A 108 14.92 18.33 6.45
N TRP A 109 14.59 18.92 5.29
CA TRP A 109 13.22 19.33 4.99
C TRP A 109 12.25 18.14 4.86
N ARG A 110 12.75 16.94 4.58
CA ARG A 110 11.98 15.68 4.45
C ARG A 110 12.20 14.72 5.62
N GLY A 111 11.23 13.83 5.87
CA GLY A 111 11.49 12.62 6.65
C GLY A 111 12.58 11.78 5.99
N SER A 112 13.28 10.94 6.76
CA SER A 112 14.47 10.24 6.26
C SER A 112 14.16 8.88 5.60
N GLY A 113 12.90 8.53 5.45
CA GLY A 113 12.44 7.27 4.87
C GLY A 113 11.03 6.96 5.37
N GLY A 114 10.73 5.67 5.51
CA GLY A 114 9.48 5.19 6.08
C GLY A 114 8.83 4.15 5.20
N VAL A 115 8.17 3.21 5.84
CA VAL A 115 7.45 2.10 5.21
C VAL A 115 6.06 1.97 5.83
N GLY A 116 5.12 1.40 5.09
CA GLY A 116 3.81 1.10 5.64
C GLY A 116 2.87 0.45 4.65
N PHE A 117 1.66 0.19 5.09
CA PHE A 117 0.59 -0.39 4.30
C PHE A 117 -0.60 0.55 4.22
N LEU A 118 -1.19 0.62 3.04
CA LEU A 118 -2.58 1.03 2.85
C LEU A 118 -3.42 -0.24 2.73
N LEU A 119 -4.33 -0.43 3.68
CA LEU A 119 -5.23 -1.58 3.72
C LEU A 119 -6.64 -1.13 3.38
N LYS A 120 -7.26 -1.74 2.39
CA LYS A 120 -8.61 -1.39 1.96
C LYS A 120 -9.60 -1.60 3.11
N SER A 121 -10.46 -0.62 3.36
CA SER A 121 -11.38 -0.67 4.50
C SER A 121 -12.36 -1.84 4.44
N SER A 122 -12.71 -2.33 3.24
CA SER A 122 -13.52 -3.54 3.05
C SER A 122 -12.78 -4.80 3.54
N LEU A 123 -11.47 -4.91 3.29
CA LEU A 123 -10.65 -6.02 3.78
C LEU A 123 -10.69 -6.10 5.32
N LEU A 124 -10.67 -4.94 5.99
CA LEU A 124 -10.70 -4.83 7.46
C LEU A 124 -12.06 -5.22 8.07
N GLN A 125 -13.11 -5.40 7.26
CA GLN A 125 -14.37 -5.96 7.75
C GLN A 125 -14.19 -7.46 8.08
N HIS A 126 -13.34 -8.15 7.33
CA HIS A 126 -13.11 -9.60 7.42
C HIS A 126 -11.85 -9.97 8.20
N PHE A 127 -10.87 -9.07 8.26
CA PHE A 127 -9.59 -9.31 8.92
C PHE A 127 -9.32 -8.35 10.09
N GLU A 128 -8.76 -8.89 11.16
CA GLU A 128 -8.01 -8.13 12.16
C GLU A 128 -6.56 -7.98 11.70
N VAL A 129 -5.90 -6.89 12.10
CA VAL A 129 -4.53 -6.59 11.68
C VAL A 129 -3.67 -6.34 12.90
N ASP A 130 -2.64 -7.17 13.04
CA ASP A 130 -1.62 -7.06 14.09
C ASP A 130 -0.29 -6.61 13.47
N ILE A 131 0.45 -5.76 14.17
CA ILE A 131 1.83 -5.44 13.81
C ILE A 131 2.72 -6.50 14.47
N LEU A 132 3.44 -7.28 13.67
CA LEU A 132 4.35 -8.31 14.17
C LEU A 132 5.73 -7.76 14.48
N ASP A 133 6.25 -6.87 13.64
CA ASP A 133 7.55 -6.23 13.84
C ASP A 133 7.59 -4.84 13.20
N ILE A 134 8.10 -3.87 13.96
CA ILE A 134 8.31 -2.46 13.59
C ILE A 134 9.69 -1.96 14.06
N ASN A 135 10.55 -2.85 14.58
CA ASN A 135 11.78 -2.47 15.27
C ASN A 135 12.91 -2.06 14.32
N ARG A 136 12.69 -2.16 13.00
CA ARG A 136 13.63 -1.74 11.97
C ARG A 136 13.00 -0.60 11.16
N ASP A 137 13.75 0.46 10.98
CA ASP A 137 13.28 1.71 10.34
C ASP A 137 12.70 1.52 8.93
N ASP A 138 13.07 0.44 8.24
CA ASP A 138 12.73 0.18 6.84
C ASP A 138 12.01 -1.17 6.63
N ILE A 139 11.50 -1.78 7.70
CA ILE A 139 10.76 -3.05 7.61
C ILE A 139 9.52 -2.97 8.49
N LEU A 140 8.38 -3.34 7.93
CA LEU A 140 7.15 -3.50 8.69
C LEU A 140 6.50 -4.84 8.34
N TRP A 141 6.27 -5.64 9.37
CA TRP A 141 5.50 -6.87 9.28
C TRP A 141 4.11 -6.67 9.88
N ILE A 142 3.09 -7.06 9.13
CA ILE A 142 1.72 -7.18 9.63
C ILE A 142 1.22 -8.61 9.47
N GLN A 143 0.32 -9.00 10.36
CA GLN A 143 -0.47 -10.22 10.25
C GLN A 143 -1.93 -9.82 10.06
N LEU A 144 -2.54 -10.33 8.99
CA LEU A 144 -3.98 -10.32 8.80
C LEU A 144 -4.53 -11.63 9.34
N ARG A 145 -5.46 -11.56 10.28
CA ARG A 145 -6.13 -12.72 10.88
C ARG A 145 -7.61 -12.67 10.55
N SER A 146 -8.14 -13.73 9.95
CA SER A 146 -9.58 -13.77 9.63
C SER A 146 -10.40 -13.73 10.93
N LYS A 147 -11.47 -12.93 10.91
CA LYS A 147 -12.42 -12.83 12.03
C LYS A 147 -13.37 -14.01 12.10
N VAL A 148 -13.55 -14.72 10.98
CA VAL A 148 -14.45 -15.88 10.88
C VAL A 148 -13.71 -17.17 11.18
N ASP A 149 -12.51 -17.32 10.61
CA ASP A 149 -11.64 -18.48 10.81
C ASP A 149 -10.32 -18.01 11.41
N GLN A 150 -10.15 -18.19 12.73
CA GLN A 150 -8.97 -17.70 13.43
C GLN A 150 -7.68 -18.44 13.06
N ASP A 151 -7.77 -19.61 12.42
CA ASP A 151 -6.62 -20.35 11.94
C ASP A 151 -6.12 -19.82 10.59
N MET A 152 -6.99 -19.15 9.82
CA MET A 152 -6.62 -18.45 8.60
C MET A 152 -5.87 -17.14 8.93
N LYS A 153 -4.56 -17.16 8.68
CA LYS A 153 -3.65 -16.03 8.88
C LYS A 153 -2.80 -15.80 7.64
N MET A 154 -2.51 -14.53 7.37
CA MET A 154 -1.61 -14.11 6.30
C MET A 154 -0.64 -13.07 6.83
N ASN A 155 0.65 -13.31 6.68
CA ASN A 155 1.69 -12.38 7.07
C ASN A 155 2.20 -11.64 5.83
N VAL A 156 2.29 -10.31 5.92
CA VAL A 156 2.76 -9.47 4.82
C VAL A 156 3.86 -8.57 5.34
N CYS A 157 4.93 -8.44 4.56
CA CYS A 157 6.07 -7.58 4.85
C CYS A 157 6.21 -6.52 3.77
N VAL A 158 6.50 -5.29 4.18
CA VAL A 158 7.01 -4.24 3.31
C VAL A 158 8.39 -3.84 3.80
N CYS A 159 9.34 -3.75 2.88
CA CYS A 159 10.71 -3.36 3.18
C CYS A 159 11.26 -2.40 2.12
N TYR A 160 12.29 -1.65 2.51
CA TYR A 160 13.11 -0.82 1.62
C TYR A 160 14.59 -1.18 1.77
#